data_AF-A0A1Y3B1A5-F1
#
_entry.id   AF-A0A1Y3B1A5-F1
#
_cell.length_a   1.000
_cell.length_b   1.000
_cell.length_c   1.000
_cell.angle_alpha   90.00
_cell.angle_beta   90.00
_cell.angle_gamma   90.00
#
_symmetry.space_group_name_H-M   'P 1'
#
loop_
_entity.id
_entity.type
_entity.pdbx_description
1 polymer ?
#
loop_
_entity_poly.entity_id
_entity_poly.type
_entity_poly.pdbx_seq_one_letter_code
_entity_poly.pdbx_strand_id
1 'polypeptide(L)'
;MNPLAMLVFETFIRRIINTFDMLEVTNFLCYETLWSTLKRANNNKRSKNSLRITDACFNLCILNEDLQRHDESIIERRFRNNGIGLKYIHSDGIYILKPTTRLIHMSETKDDKRKNIDGDNGDEEELHPILFAIHARIHVFEKDSQEDMYRRIGWRS
;
A
#
# COMPACT_ATOMS: atom_id res chain seq x y z
N MET A 1 13.79 -7.26 -10.76
CA MET A 1 12.73 -8.09 -10.12
C MET A 1 12.36 -9.21 -11.08
N ASN A 2 12.15 -10.42 -10.56
CA ASN A 2 11.56 -11.55 -11.30
C ASN A 2 10.17 -11.13 -11.85
N PRO A 3 9.75 -11.52 -13.07
CA PRO A 3 8.43 -11.21 -13.62
C PRO A 3 7.27 -11.53 -12.65
N LEU A 4 7.36 -12.61 -11.88
CA LEU A 4 6.36 -12.96 -10.86
C LEU A 4 6.31 -11.93 -9.73
N ALA A 5 7.47 -11.41 -9.30
CA ALA A 5 7.53 -10.37 -8.27
C ALA A 5 6.90 -9.05 -8.73
N MET A 6 7.02 -8.71 -10.03
CA MET A 6 6.36 -7.53 -10.61
C MET A 6 4.84 -7.69 -10.65
N LEU A 7 4.33 -8.85 -11.03
CA LEU A 7 2.90 -9.15 -11.06
C LEU A 7 2.28 -9.10 -9.65
N VAL A 8 2.97 -9.69 -8.67
CA VAL A 8 2.55 -9.65 -7.26
C VAL A 8 2.57 -8.21 -6.75
N PHE A 9 3.60 -7.43 -7.07
CA PHE A 9 3.69 -6.03 -6.69
C PHE A 9 2.55 -5.17 -7.27
N GLU A 10 2.25 -5.32 -8.57
CA GLU A 10 1.15 -4.59 -9.21
C GLU A 10 -0.20 -4.99 -8.61
N THR A 11 -0.42 -6.29 -8.39
CA THR A 11 -1.65 -6.80 -7.75
C THR A 11 -1.78 -6.29 -6.32
N PHE A 12 -0.67 -6.23 -5.57
CA PHE A 12 -0.61 -5.69 -4.22
C PHE A 12 -1.03 -4.22 -4.17
N ILE A 13 -0.40 -3.36 -4.98
CA ILE A 13 -0.76 -1.94 -5.05
C ILE A 13 -2.24 -1.77 -5.42
N ARG A 14 -2.70 -2.47 -6.46
CA ARG A 14 -4.08 -2.34 -6.94
C ARG A 14 -5.09 -2.71 -5.85
N ARG A 15 -4.80 -3.73 -5.05
CA ARG A 15 -5.68 -4.11 -3.94
C ARG A 15 -5.66 -3.10 -2.80
N ILE A 16 -4.51 -2.50 -2.49
CA ILE A 16 -4.44 -1.44 -1.48
C ILE A 16 -5.32 -0.27 -1.88
N ILE A 17 -5.16 0.23 -3.10
CA ILE A 17 -5.95 1.36 -3.63
C ILE A 17 -7.43 1.01 -3.62
N ASN A 18 -7.82 -0.15 -4.18
CA ASN A 18 -9.21 -0.58 -4.17
C ASN A 18 -9.80 -0.72 -2.75
N THR A 19 -8.99 -1.14 -1.77
CA THR A 19 -9.46 -1.27 -0.38
C THR A 19 -9.72 0.10 0.22
N PHE A 20 -8.87 1.08 -0.05
CA PHE A 20 -9.08 2.45 0.39
C PHE A 20 -10.26 3.13 -0.31
N ASP A 21 -10.43 2.90 -1.61
CA ASP A 21 -11.57 3.43 -2.37
C ASP A 21 -12.89 2.88 -1.81
N MET A 22 -12.94 1.58 -1.45
CA MET A 22 -14.11 0.98 -0.78
C MET A 22 -14.33 1.47 0.65
N LEU A 23 -13.30 1.98 1.31
CA LEU A 23 -13.39 2.60 2.62
C LEU A 23 -13.68 4.11 2.51
N GLU A 24 -13.84 4.65 1.30
CA GLU A 24 -14.02 6.09 1.08
C GLU A 24 -12.89 6.93 1.71
N VAL A 25 -11.70 6.34 1.86
CA VAL A 25 -10.53 7.01 2.42
C VAL A 25 -9.74 7.64 1.28
N THR A 26 -9.59 8.95 1.36
CA THR A 26 -8.77 9.69 0.39
C THR A 26 -7.32 9.25 0.52
N ASN A 27 -6.79 8.65 -0.54
CA ASN A 27 -5.40 8.21 -0.62
C ASN A 27 -4.67 8.98 -1.74
N PHE A 28 -3.42 9.36 -1.47
CA PHE A 28 -2.56 10.03 -2.44
C PHE A 28 -1.11 9.60 -2.26
N LEU A 29 -0.29 9.78 -3.31
CA LEU A 29 1.14 9.50 -3.22
C LEU A 29 1.82 10.52 -2.31
N CYS A 30 2.60 10.05 -1.34
CA CYS A 30 3.39 10.95 -0.49
C CYS A 30 4.42 11.73 -1.32
N TYR A 31 4.81 12.93 -0.86
CA TYR A 31 5.70 13.87 -1.56
C TYR A 31 6.92 13.18 -2.20
N GLU A 32 7.68 12.38 -1.46
CA GLU A 32 8.87 11.69 -2.00
C GLU A 32 8.55 10.77 -3.17
N THR A 33 7.48 9.98 -3.04
CA THR A 33 7.00 9.08 -4.09
C THR A 33 6.41 9.88 -5.25
N LEU A 34 5.63 10.93 -4.97
CA LEU A 34 5.02 11.83 -5.94
C LEU A 34 6.06 12.54 -6.81
N TRP A 35 7.09 13.13 -6.21
CA TRP A 35 8.18 13.78 -6.93
C TRP A 35 9.00 12.80 -7.76
N SER A 36 9.19 11.57 -7.26
CA SER A 36 9.82 10.51 -8.04
C SER A 36 8.99 10.16 -9.29
N THR A 37 7.66 10.10 -9.18
CA THR A 37 6.74 9.89 -10.32
C THR A 37 6.64 11.09 -11.25
N LEU A 38 6.60 12.32 -10.72
CA LEU A 38 6.49 13.55 -11.50
C LEU A 38 7.76 13.79 -12.34
N LYS A 39 8.94 13.60 -11.74
CA LYS A 39 10.24 13.68 -12.43
C LYS A 39 10.33 12.64 -13.55
N ARG A 40 9.65 11.51 -13.44
CA ARG A 40 9.55 10.47 -14.49
C ARG A 40 8.55 10.84 -15.58
N ALA A 41 7.36 11.32 -15.20
CA ALA A 41 6.33 11.77 -16.13
C ALA A 41 6.87 12.83 -17.10
N ASN A 42 7.71 13.74 -16.60
CA ASN A 42 8.33 14.79 -17.42
C ASN A 42 9.49 14.28 -18.31
N ASN A 43 10.10 13.15 -17.96
CA ASN A 43 11.20 12.53 -18.72
C ASN A 43 10.73 11.53 -19.80
N ASN A 44 9.42 11.40 -20.01
CA ASN A 44 8.77 10.42 -20.90
C ASN A 44 8.92 10.69 -22.42
N LYS A 45 10.00 11.34 -22.89
CA LYS A 45 10.35 11.27 -24.33
C LYS A 45 11.17 10.05 -24.72
N ARG A 46 11.84 9.32 -23.81
CA ARG A 46 12.68 8.16 -24.20
C ARG A 46 12.82 6.98 -23.23
N SER A 47 12.18 6.94 -22.06
CA SER A 47 12.43 5.85 -21.11
C SER A 47 11.24 4.92 -20.89
N LYS A 48 11.18 3.81 -21.65
CA LYS A 48 10.36 2.62 -21.37
C LYS A 48 10.87 1.83 -20.14
N ASN A 49 11.42 2.50 -19.13
CA ASN A 49 11.82 1.83 -17.90
C ASN A 49 10.79 2.12 -16.82
N SER A 50 9.84 1.17 -16.77
CA SER A 50 8.95 0.88 -15.65
C SER A 50 9.59 1.23 -14.32
N LEU A 51 8.78 1.83 -13.44
CA LEU A 51 9.03 2.13 -12.03
C LEU A 51 10.30 1.42 -11.52
N ARG A 52 11.45 2.12 -11.50
CA ARG A 52 12.60 1.69 -10.69
C ARG A 52 12.24 2.05 -9.26
N ILE A 53 11.30 1.27 -8.73
CA ILE A 53 11.08 0.98 -7.33
C ILE A 53 12.41 0.35 -6.90
N THR A 54 13.40 1.19 -6.59
CA THR A 54 14.75 0.73 -6.27
C THR A 54 14.74 -0.17 -5.04
N ASP A 55 13.70 -0.03 -4.22
CA ASP A 55 13.35 -0.93 -3.13
C ASP A 55 11.86 -1.19 -3.27
N ALA A 56 11.39 -2.43 -3.12
CA ALA A 56 10.00 -2.89 -3.24
C ALA A 56 9.03 -2.28 -2.19
N CYS A 57 9.23 -1.01 -1.84
CA CYS A 57 8.50 -0.18 -0.92
C CYS A 57 7.66 0.83 -1.69
N PHE A 58 6.39 0.94 -1.33
CA PHE A 58 5.46 1.93 -1.88
C PHE A 58 4.93 2.83 -0.77
N ASN A 59 5.11 4.16 -0.88
CA ASN A 59 4.66 5.10 0.15
C ASN A 59 3.37 5.81 -0.29
N LEU A 60 2.34 5.69 0.54
CA LEU A 60 1.03 6.32 0.41
C LEU A 60 0.78 7.26 1.59
N CYS A 61 0.02 8.30 1.35
CA CYS A 61 -0.43 9.24 2.36
C CYS A 61 -1.96 9.20 2.39
N ILE A 62 -2.52 9.19 3.60
CA ILE A 62 -3.98 9.20 3.84
C ILE A 62 -4.31 10.31 4.83
N LEU A 63 -5.54 10.82 4.77
CA LEU A 63 -6.02 11.81 5.73
C LEU A 63 -6.50 11.13 7.01
N ASN A 64 -6.05 11.63 8.16
CA ASN A 64 -6.46 11.12 9.47
C ASN A 64 -7.98 11.22 9.66
N GLU A 65 -8.58 12.33 9.21
CA GLU A 65 -10.02 12.58 9.31
C GLU A 65 -10.88 11.49 8.65
N ASP A 66 -10.41 10.94 7.53
CA ASP A 66 -11.12 9.86 6.84
C ASP A 66 -10.91 8.52 7.55
N LEU A 67 -9.72 8.29 8.12
CA LEU A 67 -9.40 7.06 8.84
C LEU A 67 -10.16 6.95 10.17
N GLN A 68 -10.30 8.07 10.89
CA GLN A 68 -11.03 8.14 12.17
C GLN A 68 -12.52 7.82 12.06
N ARG A 69 -13.09 7.87 10.85
CA ARG A 69 -14.50 7.47 10.62
C ARG A 69 -14.71 5.95 10.70
N HIS A 70 -13.64 5.17 10.70
CA HIS A 70 -13.68 3.73 10.68
C HIS A 70 -12.97 3.14 11.88
N ASP A 71 -13.56 2.10 12.47
CA ASP A 71 -12.87 1.32 13.50
C ASP A 71 -11.64 0.64 12.90
N GLU A 72 -10.52 0.70 13.62
CA GLU A 72 -9.26 0.07 13.20
C GLU A 72 -9.42 -1.43 12.91
N SER A 73 -10.28 -2.10 13.68
CA SER A 73 -10.61 -3.52 13.49
C SER A 73 -11.28 -3.81 12.13
N ILE A 74 -12.10 -2.88 11.62
CA ILE A 74 -12.76 -3.01 10.31
C ILE A 74 -11.72 -2.86 9.21
N ILE A 75 -10.83 -1.88 9.35
CA ILE A 75 -9.72 -1.64 8.42
C ILE A 75 -8.84 -2.89 8.37
N GLU A 76 -8.38 -3.38 9.51
CA GLU A 76 -7.54 -4.58 9.61
C GLU A 76 -8.23 -5.80 8.98
N ARG A 77 -9.51 -6.02 9.28
CA ARG A 77 -10.27 -7.15 8.73
C ARG A 77 -10.41 -7.05 7.21
N ARG A 78 -10.66 -5.87 6.65
CA ARG A 78 -10.74 -5.68 5.19
C ARG A 78 -9.40 -5.96 4.52
N PHE A 79 -8.30 -5.44 5.05
CA PHE A 79 -6.97 -5.72 4.53
C PHE A 79 -6.62 -7.22 4.62
N ARG A 80 -6.92 -7.85 5.75
CA ARG A 80 -6.71 -9.29 5.96
C ARG A 80 -7.53 -10.14 4.98
N ASN A 81 -8.79 -9.77 4.72
CA ASN A 81 -9.63 -10.44 3.72
C ASN A 81 -9.06 -10.30 2.30
N ASN A 82 -8.37 -9.20 2.01
CA ASN A 82 -7.69 -8.98 0.74
C ASN A 82 -6.28 -9.60 0.68
N GLY A 83 -5.88 -10.40 1.68
CA GLY A 83 -4.58 -11.07 1.73
C GLY A 83 -3.42 -10.12 2.06
N ILE A 84 -3.70 -9.03 2.77
CA ILE A 84 -2.72 -8.00 3.15
C ILE A 84 -2.66 -7.94 4.67
N GLY A 85 -1.46 -8.11 5.22
CA GLY A 85 -1.19 -7.92 6.64
C GLY A 85 -0.97 -6.43 6.91
N LEU A 86 -1.68 -5.89 7.89
CA LEU A 86 -1.58 -4.50 8.33
C LEU A 86 -0.91 -4.46 9.72
N LYS A 87 0.14 -3.65 9.87
CA LYS A 87 0.79 -3.40 11.16
C LYS A 87 0.89 -1.90 11.39
N TYR A 88 0.33 -1.41 12.49
CA TYR A 88 0.46 -0.01 12.89
C TYR A 88 1.70 0.20 13.77
N ILE A 89 2.50 1.22 13.45
CA ILE A 89 3.63 1.68 14.25
C ILE A 89 3.25 3.03 14.87
N HIS A 90 2.88 2.98 16.14
CA HIS A 90 2.44 4.14 16.91
C HIS A 90 3.51 5.23 17.05
N SER A 91 4.80 4.86 17.13
CA SER A 91 5.90 5.83 17.32
C SER A 91 6.03 6.82 16.17
N ASP A 92 5.69 6.36 14.96
CA ASP A 92 5.91 7.11 13.73
C ASP A 92 4.59 7.53 13.08
N GLY A 93 3.45 7.04 13.58
CA GLY A 93 2.14 7.24 12.97
C GLY A 93 2.01 6.58 11.58
N ILE A 94 2.70 5.45 11.37
CA ILE A 94 2.81 4.79 10.06
C ILE A 94 2.15 3.42 10.09
N TYR A 95 1.34 3.10 9.09
CA TYR A 95 0.91 1.73 8.82
C TYR A 95 1.87 1.06 7.83
N ILE A 96 2.37 -0.11 8.19
CA ILE A 96 3.13 -0.98 7.29
C ILE A 96 2.20 -2.07 6.79
N LEU A 97 2.08 -2.16 5.46
CA LEU A 97 1.35 -3.23 4.80
C LEU A 97 2.32 -4.21 4.18
N LYS A 98 2.06 -5.49 4.38
CA LYS A 98 2.82 -6.57 3.77
C LYS A 98 1.88 -7.53 3.05
N PRO A 99 2.25 -8.02 1.86
CA PRO A 99 1.51 -9.10 1.24
C PRO A 99 1.55 -10.32 2.16
N THR A 100 0.42 -11.01 2.28
CA THR A 100 0.35 -12.33 2.89
C THR A 100 0.45 -13.38 1.76
N THR A 101 0.86 -14.58 2.10
CA THR A 101 0.85 -15.78 1.24
C THR A 101 -0.46 -16.00 0.48
N ARG A 102 -1.61 -15.69 1.11
CA ARG A 102 -2.94 -15.64 0.46
C ARG A 102 -2.96 -14.80 -0.82
N LEU A 103 -2.21 -13.71 -0.87
CA LEU A 103 -2.13 -12.86 -2.06
C LEU A 103 -1.44 -13.57 -3.22
N ILE A 104 -0.42 -14.39 -2.94
CA ILE A 104 0.33 -15.15 -3.94
C ILE A 104 -0.58 -16.21 -4.56
N HIS A 105 -1.24 -17.04 -3.75
CA HIS A 105 -2.19 -18.05 -4.24
C HIS A 105 -3.34 -17.43 -5.06
N MET A 106 -3.80 -16.23 -4.69
CA MET A 106 -4.82 -15.51 -5.47
C MET A 106 -4.28 -14.90 -6.78
N SER A 107 -2.98 -14.67 -6.90
CA SER A 107 -2.36 -14.22 -8.14
C SER A 107 -2.08 -15.38 -9.10
N GLU A 108 -1.76 -16.56 -8.58
CA GLU A 108 -1.55 -17.80 -9.35
C GLU A 108 -2.86 -18.39 -9.90
N THR A 109 -3.95 -18.31 -9.13
CA THR A 109 -5.29 -18.82 -9.53
C THR A 109 -5.94 -18.07 -10.70
N LYS A 110 -5.38 -16.94 -11.16
CA LYS A 110 -5.82 -16.32 -12.41
C LYS A 110 -5.36 -17.09 -13.66
N ASP A 111 -4.28 -17.86 -13.54
CA ASP A 111 -3.78 -18.72 -14.62
C ASP A 111 -4.34 -20.15 -14.54
N ASP A 112 -4.78 -20.60 -13.35
CA ASP A 112 -5.37 -21.93 -13.15
C ASP A 112 -6.86 -21.86 -12.78
N LYS A 113 -7.72 -21.52 -13.76
CA LYS A 113 -9.13 -21.95 -13.74
C LYS A 113 -9.22 -23.45 -13.98
N ARG A 114 -8.72 -24.27 -13.05
CA ARG A 114 -8.99 -25.70 -12.89
C ARG A 114 -8.16 -26.21 -11.70
N LYS A 115 -8.71 -26.10 -10.51
CA LYS A 115 -8.79 -27.21 -9.54
C LYS A 115 -9.54 -26.73 -8.30
N ASN A 116 -10.59 -27.47 -7.98
CA ASN A 116 -11.33 -27.40 -6.72
C ASN A 116 -10.36 -27.65 -5.57
N ILE A 117 -10.52 -26.93 -4.45
CA ILE A 117 -9.82 -27.25 -3.21
C ILE A 117 -10.87 -27.37 -2.11
N ASP A 118 -11.01 -28.59 -1.60
CA ASP A 118 -11.49 -28.88 -0.26
C ASP A 118 -10.34 -28.67 0.73
N GLY A 119 -10.66 -28.13 1.91
CA GLY A 119 -10.12 -28.61 3.19
C GLY A 119 -8.70 -28.20 3.63
N ASP A 120 -8.65 -27.13 4.42
CA ASP A 120 -8.14 -27.04 5.81
C ASP A 120 -6.64 -27.17 6.20
N ASN A 121 -6.31 -26.31 7.19
CA ASN A 121 -5.19 -26.25 8.15
C ASN A 121 -3.73 -26.11 7.68
N GLY A 122 -3.21 -24.91 7.94
CA GLY A 122 -2.31 -24.72 9.09
C GLY A 122 -0.89 -25.25 8.94
N ASP A 123 -0.08 -24.55 8.15
CA ASP A 123 1.36 -24.56 8.27
C ASP A 123 1.85 -23.11 8.22
N GLU A 124 2.80 -22.76 9.07
CA GLU A 124 3.58 -21.53 8.96
C GLU A 124 4.31 -21.58 7.61
N GLU A 125 3.61 -21.09 6.59
CA GLU A 125 4.06 -21.01 5.20
C GLU A 125 5.45 -20.41 5.17
N GLU A 126 6.41 -21.20 4.66
CA GLU A 126 7.74 -20.72 4.30
C GLU A 126 7.59 -19.38 3.58
N LEU A 127 7.89 -18.28 4.28
CA LEU A 127 7.68 -16.94 3.74
C LEU A 127 8.49 -16.82 2.46
N HIS A 128 7.80 -16.84 1.32
CA HIS A 128 8.42 -16.72 0.01
C HIS A 128 9.36 -15.49 0.01
N PRO A 129 10.62 -15.58 -0.47
CA PRO A 129 11.60 -14.48 -0.37
C PRO A 129 11.10 -13.13 -0.90
N ILE A 130 10.14 -13.17 -1.83
CA ILE A 130 9.46 -12.00 -2.42
C ILE A 130 8.63 -11.23 -1.38
N LEU A 131 8.01 -11.92 -0.41
CA LEU A 131 7.19 -11.31 0.64
C LEU A 131 8.01 -10.43 1.60
N PHE A 132 9.30 -10.72 1.77
CA PHE A 132 10.18 -9.90 2.61
C PHE A 132 10.56 -8.58 1.94
N ALA A 133 10.63 -8.56 0.60
CA ALA A 133 10.99 -7.36 -0.13
C ALA A 133 9.78 -6.40 -0.24
N ILE A 134 8.62 -6.92 -0.62
CA ILE A 134 7.45 -6.10 -0.96
C ILE A 134 6.77 -5.60 0.31
N HIS A 135 6.69 -4.28 0.46
CA HIS A 135 5.89 -3.64 1.51
C HIS A 135 5.36 -2.29 1.05
N ALA A 136 4.33 -1.81 1.73
CA ALA A 136 3.87 -0.43 1.60
C ALA A 136 3.93 0.26 2.95
N ARG A 137 4.18 1.57 2.93
CA ARG A 137 4.12 2.45 4.10
C ARG A 137 3.01 3.46 3.86
N ILE A 138 2.11 3.57 4.82
CA ILE A 138 1.08 4.59 4.80
C ILE A 138 1.38 5.59 5.91
N HIS A 139 1.55 6.84 5.49
CA HIS A 139 1.68 7.97 6.39
C HIS A 139 0.30 8.55 6.65
N VAL A 140 -0.09 8.60 7.92
CA VAL A 140 -1.30 9.29 8.33
C VAL A 140 -0.99 10.78 8.38
N PHE A 141 -1.71 11.57 7.60
CA PHE A 141 -1.56 13.01 7.54
C PHE A 141 -2.71 13.65 8.31
N GLU A 142 -2.36 14.45 9.31
CA GLU A 142 -3.33 15.36 9.92
C GLU A 142 -3.41 16.63 9.09
N LYS A 143 -4.63 16.98 8.68
CA LYS A 143 -4.87 18.24 8.01
C LYS A 143 -4.68 19.35 9.04
N ASP A 144 -3.56 20.05 8.95
CA ASP A 144 -3.35 21.24 9.75
C ASP A 144 -4.47 22.25 9.50
N SER A 145 -4.91 22.93 10.57
CA SER A 145 -5.78 24.09 10.41
C SER A 145 -5.06 25.13 9.54
N GLN A 146 -5.82 25.89 8.75
CA GLN A 146 -5.24 26.93 7.90
C GLN A 146 -4.43 27.93 8.74
N GLU A 147 -4.88 28.19 9.97
CA GLU A 147 -4.23 29.04 10.97
C GLU A 147 -2.89 28.47 11.45
N ASP A 148 -2.80 27.16 11.70
CA ASP A 148 -1.53 26.52 12.11
C ASP A 148 -0.53 26.46 10.96
N MET A 149 -1.00 26.25 9.74
CA MET A 149 -0.16 26.34 8.54
C MET A 149 0.41 27.75 8.39
N TYR A 150 -0.43 28.78 8.59
CA TYR A 150 0.00 30.18 8.59
C TYR A 150 0.99 30.49 9.71
N ARG A 151 0.75 30.00 10.93
CA ARG A 151 1.69 30.17 12.05
C ARG A 151 3.07 29.58 11.76
N ARG A 152 3.16 28.42 11.10
CA ARG A 152 4.44 27.77 10.76
C ARG A 152 5.28 28.56 9.76
N ILE A 153 4.65 29.28 8.84
CA ILE A 153 5.35 30.17 7.90
C ILE A 153 5.59 31.57 8.51
N GLY A 154 5.34 31.75 9.81
CA GLY A 154 5.55 33.00 10.52
C GLY A 154 4.47 34.06 10.29
N TRP A 155 3.34 33.68 9.67
CA TRP A 155 2.20 34.58 9.50
C TRP A 155 1.50 34.80 10.84
N ARG A 156 1.37 36.06 11.25
CA ARG A 156 0.65 36.48 12.45
C ARG A 156 -0.55 37.31 11.99
N SER A 157 -1.76 36.90 12.38
CA SER A 157 -2.98 37.68 12.19
C SER A 157 -3.01 38.90 13.11
#